data_AF-A0A1A9WCW1-F1
#
_entry.id   AF-A0A1A9WCW1-F1
#
_cell.length_a   1.000
_cell.length_b   1.000
_cell.length_c   1.000
_cell.angle_alpha   90.00
_cell.angle_beta   90.00
_cell.angle_gamma   90.00
#
_symmetry.space_group_name_H-M   'P 1'
#
loop_
_entity.id
_entity.type
_entity.pdbx_description
1 polymer ?
#
loop_
_entity_poly.entity_id
_entity_poly.type
_entity_poly.pdbx_seq_one_letter_code
_entity_poly.pdbx_strand_id
1 'polypeptide(L)'
;MVLKVYISGMSGNKEVKKRQQRVLMILDSKNIQYEVIDITEPGRESDKEFMQNKSTSNGATVSDPDPRHALPPQLFNEENYCGDYDAFDLANEIDTLEQFLKVASADITAVSNAQIELKQENGEAKHEANGNGGENKENECTEPNKDDENSEKPEV
;
A
#
# COMPACT_ATOMS: atom_id res chain seq x y z
N MET A 1 2.85 18.39 12.84
CA MET A 1 2.53 17.29 11.92
C MET A 1 2.64 17.82 10.51
N VAL A 2 3.69 17.41 9.80
CA VAL A 2 3.90 17.74 8.38
C VAL A 2 4.15 16.43 7.65
N LEU A 3 3.25 16.08 6.72
CA LEU A 3 3.44 14.92 5.87
C LEU A 3 4.46 15.26 4.78
N LYS A 4 5.49 14.43 4.64
CA LYS A 4 6.56 14.54 3.65
C LYS A 4 6.47 13.39 2.68
N VAL A 5 6.42 13.70 1.39
CA VAL A 5 6.38 12.73 0.30
C VAL A 5 7.68 12.86 -0.47
N TYR A 6 8.53 11.84 -0.36
CA TYR A 6 9.79 11.81 -1.10
C TYR A 6 9.53 11.29 -2.51
N ILE A 7 9.96 12.07 -3.50
CA ILE A 7 9.82 11.79 -4.91
C ILE A 7 11.16 11.92 -5.64
N SER A 8 11.18 11.49 -6.89
CA SER A 8 12.28 11.58 -7.84
C SER A 8 11.74 12.10 -9.16
N GLY A 9 11.90 13.40 -9.40
CA GLY A 9 11.47 14.05 -10.64
C GLY A 9 12.19 13.50 -11.88
N MET A 10 13.45 13.09 -11.72
CA MET A 10 14.29 12.53 -12.78
C MET A 10 14.32 10.99 -12.83
N SER A 11 13.34 10.28 -12.26
CA SER A 11 13.33 8.82 -12.28
C SER A 11 13.25 8.24 -13.71
N GLY A 12 14.13 7.29 -14.03
CA GLY A 12 14.08 6.52 -15.29
C GLY A 12 13.02 5.41 -15.28
N ASN A 13 12.50 5.02 -14.11
CA ASN A 13 11.51 3.97 -13.97
C ASN A 13 10.09 4.57 -14.14
N LYS A 14 9.40 4.16 -15.21
CA LYS A 14 8.04 4.63 -15.53
C LYS A 14 7.03 4.28 -14.44
N GLU A 15 7.20 3.13 -13.79
CA GLU A 15 6.29 2.66 -12.74
C GLU A 15 6.43 3.53 -11.48
N VAL A 16 7.68 3.82 -11.08
CA VAL A 16 7.97 4.79 -10.02
C VAL A 16 7.31 6.13 -10.31
N LYS A 17 7.41 6.67 -11.54
CA LYS A 17 6.73 7.92 -11.93
C LYS A 17 5.22 7.86 -11.77
N LYS A 18 4.58 6.79 -12.24
CA LYS A 18 3.12 6.60 -12.11
C LYS A 18 2.68 6.51 -10.66
N ARG A 19 3.39 5.72 -9.86
CA ARG A 19 3.12 5.53 -8.43
C ARG A 19 3.22 6.84 -7.66
N GLN A 20 4.28 7.61 -7.88
CA GLN A 20 4.43 8.95 -7.29
C GLN A 20 3.29 9.88 -7.68
N GLN A 21 2.98 9.99 -8.97
CA GLN A 21 1.90 10.84 -9.45
C GLN A 21 0.56 10.45 -8.82
N ARG A 22 0.29 9.14 -8.71
CA ARG A 22 -0.93 8.62 -8.10
C ARG A 22 -1.04 8.97 -6.61
N VAL A 23 0.06 8.85 -5.85
CA VAL A 23 0.09 9.27 -4.44
C VAL A 23 -0.27 10.75 -4.30
N LEU A 24 0.36 11.62 -5.10
CA LEU A 24 0.08 13.06 -5.07
C LEU A 24 -1.39 13.36 -5.42
N MET A 25 -1.92 12.75 -6.49
CA MET A 25 -3.32 12.92 -6.88
C MET A 25 -4.31 12.49 -5.79
N ILE A 26 -4.02 11.40 -5.07
CA ILE A 26 -4.88 10.91 -3.98
C ILE A 26 -4.82 11.87 -2.79
N LEU A 27 -3.63 12.32 -2.39
CA LEU A 27 -3.45 13.27 -1.29
C LEU A 27 -4.18 14.60 -1.57
N ASP A 28 -4.05 15.12 -2.79
CA ASP A 28 -4.78 16.31 -3.24
C ASP A 28 -6.31 16.11 -3.18
N SER A 29 -6.78 14.93 -3.61
CA SER A 29 -8.22 14.59 -3.62
C SER A 29 -8.83 14.48 -2.22
N LYS A 30 -8.02 14.07 -1.24
CA LYS A 30 -8.40 13.93 0.17
C LYS A 30 -8.13 15.22 0.97
N ASN A 31 -7.69 16.30 0.32
CA ASN A 31 -7.33 17.58 0.95
C ASN A 31 -6.30 17.46 2.08
N ILE A 32 -5.39 16.48 1.99
CA ILE A 32 -4.34 16.29 2.98
C ILE A 32 -3.18 17.21 2.62
N GLN A 33 -2.69 18.00 3.58
CA GLN A 33 -1.56 18.90 3.35
C GLN A 33 -0.23 18.15 3.48
N TYR A 34 0.62 18.25 2.46
CA TYR A 34 1.91 17.58 2.39
C TYR A 34 3.00 18.45 1.75
N GLU A 35 4.25 18.12 2.05
CA GLU A 35 5.45 18.66 1.45
C GLU A 35 6.04 17.63 0.49
N VAL A 36 6.36 18.07 -0.74
CA VAL A 36 7.04 17.25 -1.73
C VAL A 36 8.53 17.47 -1.63
N ILE A 37 9.30 16.40 -1.46
CA ILE A 37 10.76 16.45 -1.39
C ILE A 37 11.31 15.67 -2.59
N ASP A 38 11.82 16.39 -3.59
CA ASP A 38 12.47 15.76 -4.72
C ASP A 38 13.93 15.44 -4.41
N ILE A 39 14.22 14.16 -4.18
CA ILE A 39 15.55 13.65 -3.86
C ILE A 39 16.53 13.66 -5.04
N THR A 40 16.06 14.06 -6.23
CA THR A 40 16.90 14.22 -7.42
C THR A 40 17.34 15.65 -7.70
N GLU A 41 16.81 16.62 -6.97
CA GLU A 41 17.29 18.00 -7.08
C GLU A 41 18.71 18.16 -6.53
N PRO A 42 19.55 19.03 -7.14
CA PRO A 42 20.89 19.32 -6.61
C PRO A 42 20.82 19.86 -5.17
N GLY A 43 21.59 19.28 -4.25
CA GLY A 43 21.62 19.71 -2.85
C GLY A 43 20.62 18.99 -1.93
N ARG A 44 19.90 17.98 -2.44
CA ARG A 44 18.95 17.13 -1.69
C ARG A 44 19.52 15.74 -1.37
N GLU A 45 20.84 15.57 -1.38
CA GLU A 45 21.48 14.28 -1.13
C GLU A 45 21.22 13.77 0.29
N SER A 46 21.15 14.66 1.29
CA SER A 46 20.79 14.29 2.66
C SER A 46 19.37 13.74 2.78
N ASP A 47 18.44 14.30 2.01
CA ASP A 47 17.04 13.87 1.99
C ASP A 47 16.91 12.48 1.32
N LYS A 48 17.71 12.24 0.28
CA LYS A 48 17.84 10.92 -0.35
C LYS A 48 18.35 9.88 0.65
N GLU A 49 19.45 10.18 1.35
CA GLU A 49 20.02 9.28 2.34
C GLU A 49 19.06 9.04 3.51
N PHE A 50 18.37 10.09 3.97
CA PHE A 50 17.36 9.98 5.01
C PHE A 50 16.25 9.00 4.61
N MET A 51 15.67 9.20 3.42
CA MET A 51 14.63 8.33 2.87
C MET A 51 15.12 6.88 2.82
N GLN A 52 16.29 6.63 2.22
CA GLN A 52 16.84 5.28 2.05
C GLN A 52 17.17 4.58 3.38
N ASN A 53 17.64 5.33 4.38
CA ASN A 53 18.02 4.77 5.68
C ASN A 53 16.82 4.57 6.63
N LYS A 54 15.75 5.34 6.46
CA LYS A 54 14.59 5.31 7.36
C LYS A 54 13.39 4.56 6.79
N SER A 55 13.34 4.33 5.49
CA SER A 55 12.35 3.46 4.88
C SER A 55 12.55 2.02 5.34
N THR A 56 11.47 1.39 5.80
CA THR A 56 11.49 -0.05 6.16
C THR A 56 11.09 -0.94 5.00
N SER A 57 10.53 -0.38 3.93
CA SER A 57 10.21 -1.09 2.69
C SER A 57 10.96 -0.47 1.53
N ASN A 58 11.43 -1.31 0.62
CA ASN A 58 12.21 -0.86 -0.52
C ASN A 58 11.35 -0.37 -1.71
N GLY A 59 10.02 -0.51 -1.64
CA GLY A 59 9.12 -0.05 -2.69
C GLY A 59 9.31 -0.81 -4.01
N ALA A 60 9.34 -2.15 -3.92
CA ALA A 60 9.49 -3.04 -5.07
C ALA A 60 8.46 -2.71 -6.17
N THR A 61 8.89 -2.81 -7.42
CA THR A 61 8.04 -2.60 -8.59
C THR A 61 8.09 -3.82 -9.49
N VAL A 62 7.14 -3.95 -10.42
CA VAL A 62 7.17 -5.04 -11.42
C VAL A 62 8.45 -5.01 -12.24
N SER A 63 9.01 -3.83 -12.49
CA SER A 63 10.27 -3.66 -13.25
C SER A 63 11.54 -3.79 -12.40
N ASP A 64 11.42 -3.71 -11.08
CA ASP A 64 12.52 -3.82 -10.13
C ASP A 64 12.00 -4.50 -8.84
N PRO A 65 11.91 -5.84 -8.83
CA PRO A 65 11.28 -6.59 -7.75
C PRO A 65 12.14 -6.70 -6.48
N ASP A 66 13.46 -6.49 -6.58
CA ASP A 66 14.38 -6.48 -5.45
C ASP A 66 15.29 -5.23 -5.49
N PRO A 67 14.72 -4.04 -5.23
CA PRO A 67 15.50 -2.82 -5.27
C PRO A 67 16.49 -2.77 -4.11
N ARG A 68 17.75 -2.47 -4.44
CA ARG A 68 18.85 -2.35 -3.46
C ARG A 68 18.64 -1.25 -2.42
N HIS A 69 17.85 -0.22 -2.75
CA HIS A 69 17.52 0.89 -1.87
C HIS A 69 16.06 1.26 -2.07
N ALA A 70 15.44 1.87 -1.06
CA ALA A 70 14.06 2.32 -1.16
C ALA A 70 13.81 3.22 -2.38
N LEU A 71 12.85 2.80 -3.21
CA LEU A 71 12.38 3.52 -4.38
C LEU A 71 11.24 4.47 -3.97
N PRO A 72 11.23 5.72 -4.48
CA PRO A 72 10.08 6.60 -4.37
C PRO A 72 8.80 6.01 -5.03
N PRO A 73 7.59 6.38 -4.58
CA PRO A 73 7.30 7.30 -3.48
C PRO A 73 7.50 6.66 -2.10
N GLN A 74 7.99 7.46 -1.15
CA GLN A 74 8.12 7.07 0.25
C GLN A 74 7.50 8.15 1.14
N LEU A 75 6.63 7.74 2.06
CA LEU A 75 5.84 8.67 2.86
C LEU A 75 6.32 8.68 4.31
N PHE A 76 6.48 9.89 4.84
CA PHE A 76 6.90 10.13 6.21
C PHE A 76 6.02 11.20 6.85
N ASN A 77 5.65 11.03 8.09
CA ASN A 77 5.09 12.10 8.90
C ASN A 77 6.20 12.63 9.80
N GLU A 78 6.74 13.80 9.45
CA GLU A 78 7.96 14.37 10.01
C GLU A 78 9.16 13.41 9.84
N GLU A 79 9.57 12.71 10.90
CA GLU A 79 10.64 11.70 10.85
C GLU A 79 10.11 10.26 10.92
N ASN A 80 8.80 10.09 11.10
CA ASN A 80 8.17 8.79 11.27
C ASN A 80 7.80 8.21 9.91
N TYR A 81 8.40 7.08 9.56
CA TYR A 81 8.04 6.34 8.35
C TYR A 81 6.57 5.90 8.40
N CYS A 82 5.81 6.19 7.35
CA CYS A 82 4.43 5.77 7.16
C CYS A 82 4.36 4.52 6.30
N GLY A 83 5.00 4.55 5.13
CA GLY A 83 5.04 3.42 4.20
C GLY A 83 5.46 3.82 2.78
N ASP A 84 5.47 2.83 1.90
CA ASP A 84 5.72 2.97 0.48
C ASP A 84 4.40 3.08 -0.30
N TYR A 85 4.49 3.00 -1.63
CA TYR A 85 3.31 3.04 -2.51
C TYR A 85 2.30 1.92 -2.21
N ASP A 86 2.74 0.67 -2.08
CA ASP A 86 1.82 -0.46 -1.99
C ASP A 86 1.02 -0.42 -0.67
N ALA A 87 1.69 -0.05 0.43
CA ALA A 87 1.02 0.16 1.71
C ALA A 87 0.05 1.36 1.68
N PHE A 88 0.41 2.43 0.97
CA PHE A 88 -0.45 3.60 0.77
C PHE A 88 -1.70 3.28 -0.06
N ASP A 89 -1.55 2.56 -1.17
CA ASP A 89 -2.66 2.17 -2.05
C ASP A 89 -3.63 1.26 -1.29
N LEU A 90 -3.11 0.29 -0.52
CA LEU A 90 -3.92 -0.54 0.36
C LEU A 90 -4.68 0.28 1.41
N ALA A 91 -4.01 1.22 2.09
CA ALA A 91 -4.65 2.09 3.08
C ALA A 91 -5.75 2.96 2.47
N ASN A 92 -5.56 3.39 1.22
CA ASN A 92 -6.57 4.12 0.45
C ASN A 92 -7.75 3.22 0.05
N GLU A 93 -7.51 1.96 -0.34
CA GLU A 93 -8.57 1.01 -0.70
C GLU A 93 -9.47 0.63 0.49
N ILE A 94 -8.92 0.59 1.70
CA ILE A 94 -9.66 0.26 2.92
C ILE A 94 -10.09 1.49 3.75
N ASP A 95 -9.98 2.69 3.18
CA ASP A 95 -10.36 3.97 3.82
C ASP A 95 -9.68 4.24 5.19
N THR A 96 -8.42 3.81 5.37
CA THR A 96 -7.63 4.04 6.59
C THR A 96 -6.44 4.98 6.38
N LEU A 97 -6.51 5.81 5.33
CA LEU A 97 -5.40 6.65 4.88
C LEU A 97 -4.89 7.60 5.97
N GLU A 98 -5.76 8.22 6.75
CA GLU A 98 -5.35 9.13 7.83
C GLU A 98 -4.55 8.41 8.93
N GLN A 99 -4.99 7.21 9.29
CA GLN A 99 -4.31 6.39 10.28
C GLN A 99 -2.95 5.92 9.77
N PHE A 100 -2.87 5.52 8.49
CA PHE A 100 -1.62 5.15 7.83
C PHE A 100 -0.63 6.31 7.79
N LEU A 101 -1.09 7.51 7.43
CA LEU A 101 -0.29 8.73 7.37
C LEU A 101 0.02 9.31 8.77
N LYS A 102 -0.55 8.73 9.83
CA LYS A 102 -0.40 9.18 11.23
C LYS A 102 -0.78 10.66 11.41
N VAL A 103 -1.60 11.19 10.52
CA VAL A 103 -2.09 12.56 10.64
C VAL A 103 -3.15 12.53 11.73
N ALA A 104 -2.98 13.35 12.77
CA ALA A 104 -3.99 13.49 13.80
C ALA A 104 -5.27 13.91 13.09
N SER A 105 -6.33 13.13 13.30
CA SER A 105 -7.66 13.39 12.78
C SER A 105 -8.29 14.57 13.54
N ALA A 106 -7.62 15.72 13.55
CA ALA A 106 -8.04 16.95 14.21
C ALA A 106 -9.32 17.51 13.58
N ASP A 107 -9.69 17.03 12.38
CA ASP A 107 -10.91 17.42 11.68
C ASP A 107 -12.02 16.33 11.66
N ILE A 108 -11.79 15.09 12.13
CA ILE A 108 -12.85 14.02 12.17
C ILE A 108 -13.39 13.76 13.58
N THR A 109 -12.93 14.47 14.62
CA THR A 109 -13.58 14.33 15.94
C THR A 109 -15.04 14.81 15.94
N ALA A 110 -15.47 15.54 14.89
CA ALA A 110 -16.86 15.98 14.72
C ALA A 110 -17.77 14.98 13.98
N VAL A 111 -17.23 13.99 13.25
CA VAL A 111 -18.06 13.15 12.33
C VAL A 111 -18.13 11.67 12.73
N SER A 112 -17.16 11.14 13.48
CA SER A 112 -17.24 9.73 13.93
C SER A 112 -18.33 9.46 14.99
N ASN A 113 -18.83 10.47 15.68
CA ASN A 113 -19.89 10.29 16.69
C ASN A 113 -21.31 10.21 16.10
N ALA A 114 -21.52 10.57 14.83
CA ALA A 114 -22.87 10.65 14.24
C ALA A 114 -23.34 9.35 13.58
N GLN A 115 -22.47 8.34 13.40
CA GLN A 115 -22.82 7.11 12.68
C GLN A 115 -23.08 5.89 13.58
N ILE A 116 -22.96 6.04 14.91
CA ILE A 116 -23.33 5.02 15.90
C ILE A 116 -24.63 5.44 16.62
N GLU A 117 -25.67 5.90 15.92
CA GLU A 117 -26.97 6.14 16.58
C GLU A 117 -28.19 5.96 15.67
N LEU A 118 -28.14 4.99 14.75
CA LEU A 118 -29.33 4.52 14.02
C LEU A 118 -29.32 2.98 13.90
N LYS A 119 -29.38 2.29 15.04
CA LYS A 119 -29.86 0.89 15.16
C LYS A 119 -30.14 0.49 16.62
N GLN A 120 -31.13 1.16 17.20
CA GLN A 120 -32.06 0.56 18.18
C GLN A 120 -33.14 -0.18 17.35
N GLU A 121 -33.74 -1.32 17.66
CA GLU A 121 -33.88 -2.13 18.87
C GLU A 121 -34.60 -3.45 18.45
N ASN A 122 -34.42 -4.49 19.27
CA ASN A 122 -35.42 -5.51 19.65
C ASN A 122 -35.27 -6.94 19.08
N GLY A 123 -35.08 -7.90 20.00
CA GLY A 123 -35.42 -9.31 19.79
C GLY A 123 -34.48 -10.34 20.44
N GLU A 124 -34.52 -10.50 21.77
CA GLU A 124 -34.02 -11.69 22.47
C GLU A 124 -34.80 -12.95 22.07
N ALA A 125 -34.09 -14.04 21.73
CA ALA A 125 -34.46 -15.41 22.11
C ALA A 125 -33.26 -16.35 22.00
N LYS A 126 -32.87 -16.90 23.14
CA LYS A 126 -31.87 -17.96 23.33
C LYS A 126 -32.35 -19.27 22.72
N HIS A 127 -31.45 -20.07 22.15
CA HIS A 127 -31.32 -21.47 22.58
C HIS A 127 -29.99 -22.10 22.15
N GLU A 128 -29.39 -22.74 23.14
CA GLU A 128 -28.17 -23.54 23.08
C GLU A 128 -28.40 -24.85 22.32
N ALA A 129 -27.30 -25.44 21.81
CA ALA A 129 -26.82 -26.78 22.19
C ALA A 129 -26.14 -27.53 21.02
N ASN A 130 -24.84 -27.79 21.24
CA ASN A 130 -24.23 -29.11 21.23
C ASN A 130 -23.95 -29.84 19.89
N GLY A 131 -22.66 -30.18 19.70
CA GLY A 131 -22.30 -31.59 19.56
C GLY A 131 -21.68 -32.07 18.24
N ASN A 132 -20.36 -32.24 18.29
CA ASN A 132 -19.64 -33.48 17.93
C ASN A 132 -19.37 -33.84 16.45
N GLY A 133 -18.07 -33.79 16.09
CA GLY A 133 -17.31 -34.98 15.69
C GLY A 133 -17.30 -35.44 14.24
N GLY A 134 -16.10 -35.73 13.71
CA GLY A 134 -15.91 -36.80 12.71
C GLY A 134 -15.06 -36.44 11.49
N GLU A 135 -13.86 -37.00 11.43
CA GLU A 135 -12.90 -37.03 10.32
C GLU A 135 -13.44 -37.74 9.06
N ASN A 136 -13.01 -37.32 7.86
CA ASN A 136 -12.08 -38.07 6.98
C ASN A 136 -12.18 -37.74 5.47
N LYS A 137 -10.97 -37.78 4.86
CA LYS A 137 -10.57 -38.26 3.52
C LYS A 137 -10.94 -37.48 2.24
N GLU A 138 -9.88 -36.94 1.65
CA GLU A 138 -9.32 -37.28 0.33
C GLU A 138 -10.29 -37.60 -0.81
N ASN A 139 -10.22 -36.81 -1.89
CA ASN A 139 -10.13 -37.42 -3.21
C ASN A 139 -9.42 -36.49 -4.21
N GLU A 140 -8.29 -37.00 -4.68
CA GLU A 140 -7.57 -36.64 -5.89
C GLU A 140 -8.44 -36.93 -7.13
N CYS A 141 -8.34 -36.10 -8.17
CA CYS A 141 -8.52 -36.55 -9.54
C CYS A 141 -7.76 -35.63 -10.52
N THR A 142 -6.95 -36.30 -11.31
CA THR A 142 -5.88 -35.85 -12.20
C THR A 142 -6.41 -35.42 -13.58
N GLU A 143 -5.74 -34.44 -14.20
CA GLU A 143 -5.27 -34.31 -15.61
C GLU A 143 -6.02 -35.08 -16.73
N PRO A 144 -6.19 -34.52 -17.96
CA PRO A 144 -5.02 -34.44 -18.86
C PRO A 144 -4.98 -33.42 -20.03
N ASN A 145 -3.75 -33.21 -20.50
CA ASN A 145 -3.22 -32.98 -21.88
C ASN A 145 -2.58 -31.59 -22.11
N LYS A 146 -1.27 -31.45 -22.44
CA LYS A 146 -0.51 -31.91 -23.65
C LYS A 146 -1.15 -31.40 -24.96
N ASP A 147 -0.51 -30.76 -25.94
CA ASP A 147 0.88 -30.46 -26.35
C ASP A 147 0.81 -29.05 -27.05
N ASP A 148 1.87 -28.27 -27.28
CA ASP A 148 2.74 -28.37 -28.46
C ASP A 148 3.90 -27.34 -28.33
N GLU A 149 5.14 -27.83 -28.22
CA GLU A 149 6.35 -27.04 -28.50
C GLU A 149 6.67 -27.13 -29.99
N ASN A 150 6.64 -25.99 -30.67
CA ASN A 150 7.12 -25.88 -32.05
C ASN A 150 8.65 -25.75 -32.06
N SER A 151 9.30 -26.78 -32.59
CA SER A 151 10.73 -26.83 -32.89
C SER A 151 11.03 -26.29 -34.29
N GLU A 152 11.83 -25.21 -34.39
CA GLU A 152 12.50 -24.75 -35.61
C GLU A 152 13.69 -23.86 -35.15
N LYS A 153 14.97 -24.00 -35.52
CA LYS A 153 15.72 -24.59 -36.64
C LYS A 153 17.21 -24.73 -36.24
N PRO A 154 18.06 -25.42 -37.02
CA PRO A 154 19.50 -25.54 -36.81
C PRO A 154 20.28 -24.47 -37.58
N GLU A 155 21.50 -24.11 -37.16
CA GLU A 155 22.51 -23.59 -38.09
C GLU A 155 23.96 -23.73 -37.58
N VAL A 156 24.78 -24.23 -38.52
CA VAL A 156 26.24 -24.17 -38.74
C VAL A 156 27.20 -24.75 -37.70
#